data_AF-A0AAU0WJK2-F1
#
_entry.id   AF-A0AAU0WJK2-F1
#
_cell.length_a   1.000
_cell.length_b   1.000
_cell.length_c   1.000
_cell.angle_alpha   90.00
_cell.angle_beta   90.00
_cell.angle_gamma   90.00
#
_symmetry.space_group_name_H-M   'P 1'
#
loop_
_entity.id
_entity.type
_entity.pdbx_description
1 polymer ?
#
loop_
_entity_poly.entity_id
_entity_poly.type
_entity_poly.pdbx_seq_one_letter_code
_entity_poly.pdbx_strand_id
1 'polypeptide(L)'
;MRTRTAVTAALILLAGTATACTGGPAVSKAPGTASTAPTAAKALALGSGRHWKDIDGDGSRISATTTAVGYTQPAKGVNLPTNLADAPDAEWAVLEVRTCADADSTNVIVAQSPWTLRLRNGTPVKPLGLAGHGIPAPVYPVSGEAVRPGTCLRGKITFAVPRGSRPDRIVYDVQRRPAVTWSVPRTQGP
;
A
#
# COMPACT_ATOMS: atom_id res chain seq x y z
N MET A 1 40.36 -40.31 22.72
CA MET A 1 40.03 -41.36 21.71
C MET A 1 39.51 -40.63 20.47
N ARG A 2 40.33 -40.17 19.52
CA ARG A 2 41.00 -40.85 18.39
C ARG A 2 40.11 -41.79 17.56
N THR A 3 39.67 -41.33 16.38
CA THR A 3 39.84 -41.93 15.01
C THR A 3 38.92 -41.16 14.04
N ARG A 4 39.30 -40.44 12.96
CA ARG A 4 40.23 -40.55 11.79
C ARG A 4 39.63 -41.19 10.52
N THR A 5 39.58 -40.37 9.44
CA THR A 5 39.79 -40.65 7.98
C THR A 5 38.76 -41.51 7.21
N ALA A 6 38.49 -41.38 5.89
CA ALA A 6 39.22 -40.91 4.69
C ALA A 6 38.23 -40.40 3.60
N VAL A 7 38.47 -39.33 2.83
CA VAL A 7 39.17 -39.17 1.51
C VAL A 7 38.73 -40.12 0.39
N THR A 8 38.15 -39.57 -0.70
CA THR A 8 38.49 -39.96 -2.08
C THR A 8 38.17 -38.82 -3.05
N ALA A 9 39.18 -38.42 -3.82
CA ALA A 9 39.08 -37.50 -4.96
C ALA A 9 39.22 -38.30 -6.26
N ALA A 10 38.54 -37.88 -7.33
CA ALA A 10 38.88 -38.27 -8.70
C ALA A 10 38.51 -37.14 -9.67
N LEU A 11 39.54 -36.55 -10.27
CA LEU A 11 39.48 -35.71 -11.47
C LEU A 11 39.34 -36.60 -12.71
N ILE A 12 38.51 -36.20 -13.68
CA ILE A 12 38.67 -36.59 -15.09
C ILE A 12 38.45 -35.33 -15.95
N LEU A 13 39.52 -34.91 -16.66
CA LEU A 13 39.47 -34.00 -17.79
C LEU A 13 39.07 -34.78 -19.05
N LEU A 14 38.25 -34.18 -19.91
CA LEU A 14 38.23 -34.46 -21.36
C LEU A 14 37.87 -33.18 -22.12
N ALA A 15 38.63 -32.94 -23.18
CA ALA A 15 38.57 -31.79 -24.07
C ALA A 15 37.88 -32.13 -25.40
N GLY A 16 37.28 -31.11 -26.03
CA GLY A 16 37.18 -30.98 -27.49
C GLY A 16 35.91 -31.50 -28.17
N THR A 17 35.16 -30.59 -28.79
CA THR A 17 34.92 -30.50 -30.26
C THR A 17 33.89 -29.41 -30.57
N ALA A 18 34.17 -28.61 -31.59
CA ALA A 18 33.26 -27.61 -32.15
C ALA A 18 32.32 -28.27 -33.18
N THR A 19 31.06 -27.85 -33.26
CA THR A 19 30.27 -27.87 -34.50
C THR A 19 29.01 -27.00 -34.35
N ALA A 20 28.83 -26.11 -35.32
CA ALA A 20 27.67 -25.27 -35.50
C ALA A 20 26.42 -26.09 -35.83
N CYS A 21 25.24 -25.65 -35.38
CA CYS A 21 23.98 -25.77 -36.12
C CYS A 21 22.86 -24.92 -35.49
N THR A 22 22.30 -24.10 -36.35
CA THR A 22 21.01 -23.40 -36.34
C THR A 22 19.82 -24.23 -35.83
N GLY A 23 18.89 -23.60 -35.11
CA GLY A 23 17.55 -24.14 -34.89
C GLY A 23 16.98 -23.86 -33.49
N GLY A 24 16.59 -22.62 -33.23
CA GLY A 24 15.88 -22.28 -31.98
C GLY A 24 14.45 -22.82 -32.00
N PRO A 25 13.98 -23.53 -30.95
CA PRO A 25 12.60 -23.97 -30.87
C PRO A 25 11.67 -22.77 -30.65
N ALA A 26 10.62 -22.70 -31.46
CA ALA A 26 9.53 -21.74 -31.35
C ALA A 26 8.92 -21.81 -29.94
N VAL A 27 8.94 -20.69 -29.23
CA VAL A 27 8.23 -20.53 -27.97
C VAL A 27 6.73 -20.52 -28.28
N SER A 28 6.06 -21.65 -28.00
CA SER A 28 4.60 -21.76 -28.00
C SER A 28 4.02 -20.70 -27.07
N LYS A 29 3.37 -19.71 -27.68
CA LYS A 29 2.65 -18.62 -27.00
C LYS A 29 1.42 -19.23 -26.33
N ALA A 30 1.52 -19.51 -25.03
CA ALA A 30 0.36 -19.92 -24.23
C ALA A 30 -0.71 -18.83 -24.33
N PRO A 31 -2.00 -19.18 -24.52
CA PRO A 31 -3.07 -18.20 -24.52
C PRO A 31 -3.16 -17.60 -23.12
N GLY A 32 -2.82 -16.33 -23.00
CA GLY A 32 -3.01 -15.57 -21.77
C GLY A 32 -4.49 -15.55 -21.45
N THR A 33 -4.87 -16.24 -20.37
CA THR A 33 -6.19 -16.12 -19.78
C THR A 33 -6.37 -14.65 -19.42
N ALA A 34 -7.29 -13.97 -20.12
CA ALA A 34 -7.61 -12.59 -19.83
C ALA A 34 -8.07 -12.52 -18.37
N SER A 35 -7.24 -11.94 -17.52
CA SER A 35 -7.61 -11.58 -16.16
C SER A 35 -8.71 -10.53 -16.27
N THR A 36 -9.95 -10.95 -16.04
CA THR A 36 -11.10 -10.06 -15.98
C THR A 36 -10.86 -9.10 -14.83
N ALA A 37 -10.31 -7.92 -15.14
CA ALA A 37 -10.11 -6.87 -14.16
C ALA A 37 -11.47 -6.62 -13.47
N PRO A 38 -11.54 -6.66 -12.12
CA PRO A 38 -12.78 -6.40 -11.42
C PRO A 38 -13.36 -5.07 -11.90
N THR A 39 -14.65 -5.06 -12.23
CA THR A 39 -15.36 -3.80 -12.51
C THR A 39 -15.11 -2.87 -11.34
N ALA A 40 -14.43 -1.75 -11.60
CA ALA A 40 -13.99 -0.84 -10.55
C ALA A 40 -15.22 -0.37 -9.77
N ALA A 41 -15.28 -0.71 -8.48
CA ALA A 41 -16.32 -0.21 -7.60
C ALA A 41 -16.34 1.33 -7.65
N LYS A 42 -17.54 1.91 -7.72
CA LYS A 42 -17.70 3.36 -7.77
C LYS A 42 -17.01 4.00 -6.57
N ALA A 43 -16.19 5.02 -6.83
CA ALA A 43 -15.50 5.75 -5.79
C ALA A 43 -16.48 6.56 -4.92
N LEU A 44 -16.21 6.59 -3.61
CA LEU A 44 -16.97 7.32 -2.60
C LEU A 44 -16.55 8.80 -2.57
N ALA A 45 -17.42 9.68 -2.07
CA ALA A 45 -17.02 11.05 -1.74
C ALA A 45 -16.20 11.07 -0.43
N LEU A 46 -15.29 12.03 -0.29
CA LEU A 46 -14.61 12.26 0.99
C LEU A 46 -15.63 12.48 2.11
N GLY A 47 -15.34 11.96 3.30
CA GLY A 47 -16.24 11.94 4.44
C GLY A 47 -17.24 10.79 4.44
N SER A 48 -17.48 10.12 3.31
CA SER A 48 -18.32 8.92 3.28
C SER A 48 -17.60 7.70 3.84
N GLY A 49 -18.16 7.09 4.89
CA GLY A 49 -17.64 5.86 5.48
C GLY A 49 -18.01 4.63 4.67
N ARG A 50 -17.12 3.64 4.66
CA ARG A 50 -17.40 2.29 4.17
C ARG A 50 -17.36 1.31 5.32
N HIS A 51 -18.51 0.74 5.63
CA HIS A 51 -18.63 -0.35 6.57
C HIS A 51 -18.13 -1.66 5.96
N TRP A 52 -17.51 -2.50 6.78
CA TRP A 52 -17.03 -3.83 6.42
C TRP A 52 -17.08 -4.76 7.64
N LYS A 53 -17.17 -6.07 7.37
CA LYS A 53 -17.01 -7.15 8.34
C LYS A 53 -16.05 -8.19 7.75
N ASP A 54 -15.25 -8.82 8.60
CA ASP A 54 -14.28 -9.84 8.20
C ASP A 54 -13.94 -10.79 9.38
N ILE A 55 -13.19 -11.84 9.07
CA ILE A 55 -12.59 -12.75 10.04
C ILE A 55 -11.07 -12.64 9.93
N ASP A 56 -10.41 -12.25 11.02
CA ASP A 56 -8.96 -12.18 11.08
C ASP A 56 -8.32 -13.57 11.03
N GLY A 57 -7.00 -13.61 10.81
CA GLY A 57 -6.24 -14.87 10.69
C GLY A 57 -6.28 -15.75 11.94
N ASP A 58 -6.62 -15.18 13.10
CA ASP A 58 -6.81 -15.87 14.37
C ASP A 58 -8.26 -16.34 14.61
N GLY A 59 -9.18 -16.08 13.66
CA GLY A 59 -10.60 -16.41 13.76
C GLY A 59 -11.47 -15.32 14.42
N SER A 60 -10.87 -14.21 14.84
CA SER A 60 -11.59 -13.10 15.46
C SER A 60 -12.54 -12.41 14.47
N ARG A 61 -13.76 -12.08 14.92
CA ARG A 61 -14.72 -11.31 14.11
C ARG A 61 -14.42 -9.83 14.23
N ILE A 62 -13.97 -9.24 13.12
CA ILE A 62 -13.71 -7.81 13.05
C ILE A 62 -14.75 -7.10 12.19
N SER A 63 -15.19 -5.93 12.63
CA SER A 63 -16.01 -5.06 11.82
C SER A 63 -15.79 -3.60 12.16
N ALA A 64 -15.80 -2.77 11.13
CA ALA A 64 -15.54 -1.35 11.28
C ALA A 64 -16.14 -0.54 10.14
N THR A 65 -16.18 0.77 10.33
CA THR A 65 -16.34 1.76 9.27
C THR A 65 -15.04 2.51 9.04
N THR A 66 -14.50 2.42 7.84
CA THR A 66 -13.30 3.16 7.41
C THR A 66 -13.67 4.35 6.53
N THR A 67 -13.05 5.51 6.74
CA THR A 67 -13.38 6.77 6.06
C THR A 67 -12.12 7.52 5.67
N ALA A 68 -12.00 7.93 4.40
CA ALA A 68 -11.14 9.05 4.02
C ALA A 68 -11.89 10.35 4.32
N VAL A 69 -11.50 11.07 5.36
CA VAL A 69 -12.21 12.24 5.88
C VAL A 69 -11.93 13.47 5.02
N GLY A 70 -10.67 13.70 4.69
CA GLY A 70 -10.26 14.91 3.99
C GLY A 70 -8.89 14.75 3.34
N TYR A 71 -8.63 15.56 2.32
CA TYR A 71 -7.36 15.58 1.61
C TYR A 71 -6.90 17.02 1.41
N THR A 72 -5.66 17.33 1.80
CA THR A 72 -5.06 18.66 1.66
C THR A 72 -3.75 18.57 0.90
N GLN A 73 -3.63 19.40 -0.13
CA GLN A 73 -2.44 19.56 -0.95
C GLN A 73 -2.46 20.99 -1.55
N PRO A 74 -1.42 21.82 -1.37
CA PRO A 74 -0.25 21.60 -0.51
C PRO A 74 -0.64 21.52 0.97
N ALA A 75 -0.03 20.61 1.71
CA ALA A 75 -0.25 20.48 3.15
C ALA A 75 0.53 21.54 3.93
N LYS A 76 -0.20 22.40 4.64
CA LYS A 76 0.39 23.33 5.61
C LYS A 76 0.81 22.56 6.88
N GLY A 77 1.92 22.98 7.49
CA GLY A 77 2.40 22.41 8.75
C GLY A 77 3.14 21.08 8.63
N VAL A 78 3.40 20.60 7.41
CA VAL A 78 4.40 19.55 7.17
C VAL A 78 5.77 20.21 7.07
N ASN A 79 6.66 19.91 8.01
CA ASN A 79 8.03 20.41 8.03
C ASN A 79 8.99 19.22 7.98
N LEU A 80 9.15 18.67 6.78
CA LEU A 80 10.01 17.53 6.52
C LEU A 80 11.10 17.91 5.51
N PRO A 81 12.33 17.39 5.68
CA PRO A 81 13.37 17.45 4.66
C PRO A 81 12.90 16.87 3.33
N THR A 82 13.26 17.53 2.21
CA THR A 82 12.86 17.10 0.86
C THR A 82 13.49 15.77 0.44
N ASN A 83 14.63 15.39 1.02
CA ASN A 83 15.29 14.10 0.74
C ASN A 83 14.53 12.88 1.29
N LEU A 84 13.46 13.09 2.09
CA LEU A 84 12.55 12.02 2.49
C LEU A 84 11.50 11.69 1.42
N ALA A 85 11.39 12.49 0.37
CA ALA A 85 10.50 12.22 -0.74
C ALA A 85 11.18 11.30 -1.77
N ASP A 86 10.44 10.29 -2.25
CA ASP A 86 10.87 9.47 -3.38
C ASP A 86 10.92 10.26 -4.70
N ALA A 87 10.27 11.44 -4.76
CA ALA A 87 10.27 12.32 -5.91
C ALA A 87 11.13 13.57 -5.65
N PRO A 88 12.03 13.96 -6.59
CA PRO A 88 13.00 15.04 -6.38
C PRO A 88 12.35 16.43 -6.18
N ASP A 89 11.15 16.63 -6.73
CA ASP A 89 10.34 17.84 -6.61
C ASP A 89 8.99 17.54 -5.95
N ALA A 90 8.99 16.88 -4.80
CA ALA A 90 7.76 16.59 -4.11
C ALA A 90 7.13 17.85 -3.46
N GLU A 91 5.81 17.79 -3.36
CA GLU A 91 4.97 18.61 -2.50
C GLU A 91 4.32 17.69 -1.47
N TRP A 92 4.23 18.18 -0.23
CA TRP A 92 3.60 17.41 0.85
C TRP A 92 2.09 17.44 0.72
N ALA A 93 1.46 16.28 0.86
CA ALA A 93 0.03 16.13 0.99
C ALA A 93 -0.32 15.41 2.29
N VAL A 94 -1.49 15.74 2.85
CA VAL A 94 -2.03 15.10 4.04
C VAL A 94 -3.40 14.53 3.74
N LEU A 95 -3.54 13.24 4.01
CA LEU A 95 -4.82 12.53 4.05
C LEU A 95 -5.24 12.40 5.52
N GLU A 96 -6.43 12.85 5.84
CA GLU A 96 -7.05 12.57 7.13
C GLU A 96 -7.99 11.37 6.99
N VAL A 97 -7.86 10.41 7.91
CA VAL A 97 -8.63 9.17 7.91
C VAL A 97 -9.24 8.90 9.27
N ARG A 98 -10.32 8.12 9.29
CA ARG A 98 -10.99 7.65 10.50
C ARG A 98 -11.41 6.21 10.33
N THR A 99 -11.17 5.42 11.38
CA THR A 99 -11.70 4.05 11.49
C THR A 99 -12.45 3.93 12.82
N CYS A 100 -13.69 3.44 12.77
CA CYS A 100 -14.50 3.16 13.95
C CYS A 100 -14.79 1.67 14.00
N ALA A 101 -14.33 0.99 15.05
CA ALA A 101 -14.68 -0.42 15.27
C ALA A 101 -16.12 -0.50 15.79
N ASP A 102 -16.88 -1.46 15.28
CA ASP A 102 -18.24 -1.69 15.79
C ASP A 102 -18.18 -2.14 17.25
N ALA A 103 -19.28 -1.95 17.99
CA ALA A 103 -19.32 -2.32 19.41
C ALA A 103 -19.27 -3.84 19.64
N ASP A 104 -19.71 -4.64 18.67
CA ASP A 104 -19.72 -6.11 18.68
C ASP A 104 -18.48 -6.74 18.00
N SER A 105 -17.54 -5.92 17.55
CA SER A 105 -16.27 -6.36 16.96
C SER A 105 -15.27 -6.81 18.02
N THR A 106 -14.22 -7.53 17.62
CA THR A 106 -12.94 -7.55 18.34
C THR A 106 -12.12 -6.29 18.02
N ASN A 107 -10.90 -6.16 18.57
CA ASN A 107 -9.99 -5.07 18.23
C ASN A 107 -9.70 -5.06 16.72
N VAL A 108 -9.74 -3.86 16.13
CA VAL A 108 -9.39 -3.67 14.71
C VAL A 108 -8.01 -3.04 14.62
N ILE A 109 -7.07 -3.71 13.98
CA ILE A 109 -5.72 -3.17 13.78
C ILE A 109 -5.71 -2.21 12.59
N VAL A 110 -5.24 -0.99 12.82
CA VAL A 110 -5.12 0.04 11.77
C VAL A 110 -3.68 0.49 11.59
N ALA A 111 -3.29 0.75 10.35
CA ALA A 111 -1.96 1.25 10.00
C ALA A 111 -2.03 2.19 8.78
N GLN A 112 -0.95 2.92 8.50
CA GLN A 112 -0.83 3.74 7.30
C GLN A 112 -0.72 2.91 6.02
N SER A 113 -0.03 1.76 6.07
CA SER A 113 0.37 0.97 4.89
C SER A 113 -0.75 0.55 3.91
N PRO A 114 -2.01 0.30 4.32
CA PRO A 114 -3.09 -0.03 3.38
C PRO A 114 -3.60 1.17 2.58
N TRP A 115 -3.23 2.40 2.97
CA TRP A 115 -3.66 3.62 2.30
C TRP A 115 -2.72 3.97 1.16
N THR A 116 -3.26 4.33 0.01
CA THR A 116 -2.48 4.75 -1.17
C THR A 116 -3.22 5.89 -1.89
N LEU A 117 -2.48 6.89 -2.34
CA LEU A 117 -3.03 7.87 -3.28
C LEU A 117 -2.80 7.37 -4.71
N ARG A 118 -3.75 7.59 -5.62
CA ARG A 118 -3.62 7.27 -7.03
C ARG A 118 -3.67 8.55 -7.86
N LEU A 119 -2.60 8.79 -8.61
CA LEU A 119 -2.53 9.84 -9.60
C LEU A 119 -3.42 9.50 -10.81
N ARG A 120 -3.76 10.51 -11.64
CA ARG A 120 -4.62 10.32 -12.83
C ARG A 120 -4.08 9.30 -13.83
N ASN A 121 -2.77 9.18 -13.95
CA ASN A 121 -2.09 8.20 -14.79
C ASN A 121 -2.06 6.79 -14.15
N GLY A 122 -2.68 6.61 -12.99
CA GLY A 122 -2.69 5.34 -12.24
C GLY A 122 -1.50 5.13 -11.32
N THR A 123 -0.48 5.98 -11.34
CA THR A 123 0.71 5.84 -10.47
C THR A 123 0.29 5.88 -8.99
N PRO A 124 0.67 4.86 -8.20
CA PRO A 124 0.46 4.88 -6.75
C PRO A 124 1.48 5.78 -6.06
N VAL A 125 1.03 6.52 -5.05
CA VAL A 125 1.88 7.23 -4.09
C VAL A 125 1.62 6.63 -2.72
N LYS A 126 2.65 6.05 -2.13
CA LYS A 126 2.58 5.40 -0.82
C LYS A 126 2.74 6.42 0.31
N PRO A 127 2.23 6.12 1.51
CA PRO A 127 2.50 6.91 2.70
C PRO A 127 4.01 6.95 2.97
N LEU A 128 4.49 8.03 3.57
CA LEU A 128 5.88 8.08 4.04
C LEU A 128 6.17 7.05 5.14
N GLY A 129 5.14 6.63 5.89
CA GLY A 129 5.33 5.72 7.03
C GLY A 129 6.10 6.36 8.17
N LEU A 130 5.94 7.67 8.38
CA LEU A 130 6.62 8.44 9.42
C LEU A 130 5.63 8.97 10.47
N ALA A 131 6.15 9.16 11.68
CA ALA A 131 5.49 9.86 12.78
C ALA A 131 6.50 10.76 13.51
N GLY A 132 6.02 11.75 14.25
CA GLY A 132 6.87 12.64 15.06
C GLY A 132 6.98 14.07 14.53
N HIS A 133 8.08 14.73 14.86
CA HIS A 133 8.29 16.15 14.55
C HIS A 133 8.18 16.44 13.05
N GLY A 134 7.45 17.51 12.71
CA GLY A 134 7.21 17.90 11.32
C GLY A 134 6.04 17.19 10.63
N ILE A 135 5.40 16.20 11.28
CA ILE A 135 4.15 15.59 10.84
C ILE A 135 2.97 16.20 11.61
N PRO A 136 1.91 16.67 10.93
CA PRO A 136 0.72 17.20 11.61
C PRO A 136 0.03 16.16 12.50
N ALA A 137 -0.21 16.52 13.76
CA ALA A 137 -0.95 15.70 14.72
C ALA A 137 -2.50 15.78 14.51
N PRO A 138 -3.27 14.78 14.96
CA PRO A 138 -2.80 13.46 15.41
C PRO A 138 -2.31 12.62 14.22
N VAL A 139 -1.18 11.93 14.37
CA VAL A 139 -0.63 11.06 13.33
C VAL A 139 -1.40 9.74 13.31
N TYR A 140 -1.72 9.22 12.14
CA TYR A 140 -2.30 7.88 12.03
C TYR A 140 -1.22 6.81 12.26
N PRO A 141 -1.52 5.68 12.91
CA PRO A 141 -0.52 4.69 13.32
C PRO A 141 0.33 4.15 12.17
N VAL A 142 1.66 4.17 12.32
CA VAL A 142 2.59 3.69 11.27
C VAL A 142 2.59 2.16 11.18
N SER A 143 2.80 1.48 12.32
CA SER A 143 3.08 0.05 12.41
C SER A 143 1.96 -0.79 13.03
N GLY A 144 0.73 -0.28 13.05
CA GLY A 144 -0.42 -0.97 13.64
C GLY A 144 -0.78 -0.43 15.02
N GLU A 145 -2.05 -0.08 15.22
CA GLU A 145 -2.63 0.21 16.53
C GLU A 145 -4.03 -0.41 16.61
N ALA A 146 -4.38 -0.90 17.80
CA ALA A 146 -5.69 -1.49 18.05
C ALA A 146 -6.74 -0.40 18.31
N VAL A 147 -7.77 -0.34 17.46
CA VAL A 147 -9.01 0.37 17.74
C VAL A 147 -9.91 -0.54 18.53
N ARG A 148 -10.24 -0.15 19.77
CA ARG A 148 -11.10 -0.94 20.65
C ARG A 148 -12.55 -0.96 20.14
N PRO A 149 -13.33 -2.02 20.43
CA PRO A 149 -14.74 -2.08 20.05
C PRO A 149 -15.51 -0.85 20.54
N GLY A 150 -16.38 -0.31 19.68
CA GLY A 150 -17.18 0.89 19.96
C GLY A 150 -16.41 2.21 19.99
N THR A 151 -15.12 2.21 19.66
CA THR A 151 -14.27 3.42 19.63
C THR A 151 -13.83 3.77 18.21
N CYS A 152 -13.33 4.99 18.05
CA CYS A 152 -12.79 5.46 16.77
C CYS A 152 -11.39 5.99 16.92
N LEU A 153 -10.55 5.71 15.93
CA LEU A 153 -9.25 6.35 15.75
C LEU A 153 -9.31 7.25 14.51
N ARG A 154 -8.91 8.52 14.68
CA ARG A 154 -8.78 9.51 13.61
C ARG A 154 -7.36 10.04 13.59
N GLY A 155 -6.78 10.15 12.41
CA GLY A 155 -5.40 10.61 12.26
C GLY A 155 -5.04 11.01 10.84
N LYS A 156 -3.84 11.58 10.72
CA LYS A 156 -3.29 12.14 9.49
C LYS A 156 -2.17 11.25 8.95
N ILE A 157 -2.15 11.09 7.64
CA ILE A 157 -1.15 10.34 6.88
C ILE A 157 -0.50 11.31 5.90
N THR A 158 0.83 11.39 5.93
CA THR A 158 1.61 12.28 5.05
C THR A 158 2.13 11.52 3.83
N PHE A 159 2.06 12.18 2.67
CA PHE A 159 2.52 11.68 1.39
C PHE A 159 3.45 12.69 0.71
N ALA A 160 4.43 12.19 -0.02
CA ALA A 160 5.22 12.99 -0.97
C ALA A 160 4.62 12.85 -2.37
N VAL A 161 4.00 13.91 -2.88
CA VAL A 161 3.33 13.90 -4.19
C VAL A 161 4.19 14.70 -5.17
N PRO A 162 4.47 14.22 -6.40
CA PRO A 162 5.21 15.03 -7.37
C PRO A 162 4.54 16.40 -7.59
N ARG A 163 5.29 17.50 -7.51
CA ARG A 163 4.77 18.86 -7.67
C ARG A 163 4.04 19.01 -9.01
N GLY A 164 2.91 19.72 -9.00
CA GLY A 164 2.06 19.87 -10.17
C GLY A 164 1.17 18.65 -10.48
N SER A 165 1.36 17.53 -9.79
CA SER A 165 0.44 16.40 -9.84
C SER A 165 -0.54 16.44 -8.67
N ARG A 166 -1.73 15.86 -8.86
CA ARG A 166 -2.74 15.71 -7.80
C ARG A 166 -3.45 14.38 -7.98
N PRO A 167 -3.61 13.57 -6.92
CA PRO A 167 -4.37 12.34 -7.00
C PRO A 167 -5.82 12.62 -7.37
N ASP A 168 -6.42 11.69 -8.11
CA ASP A 168 -7.87 11.67 -8.34
C ASP A 168 -8.59 10.69 -7.40
N ARG A 169 -7.83 9.79 -6.75
CA ARG A 169 -8.34 8.72 -5.91
C ARG A 169 -7.47 8.48 -4.68
N ILE A 170 -8.13 8.12 -3.59
CA ILE A 170 -7.55 7.50 -2.40
C ILE A 170 -8.04 6.06 -2.39
N VAL A 171 -7.14 5.12 -2.14
CA VAL A 171 -7.43 3.69 -2.07
C VAL A 171 -7.05 3.18 -0.69
N TYR A 172 -7.98 2.45 -0.06
CA TYR A 172 -7.72 1.62 1.11
C TYR A 172 -7.83 0.17 0.67
N ASP A 173 -6.69 -0.52 0.65
CA ASP A 173 -6.57 -1.89 0.17
C ASP A 173 -5.93 -2.75 1.25
N VAL A 174 -6.74 -3.64 1.83
CA VAL A 174 -6.28 -4.62 2.80
C VAL A 174 -6.47 -5.99 2.19
N GLN A 175 -5.48 -6.86 2.36
CA GLN A 175 -5.55 -8.24 1.88
C GLN A 175 -6.86 -8.91 2.28
N ARG A 176 -7.41 -9.70 1.34
CA ARG A 176 -8.66 -10.46 1.48
C ARG A 176 -9.95 -9.64 1.57
N ARG A 177 -9.88 -8.31 1.42
CA ARG A 177 -11.06 -7.44 1.34
C ARG A 177 -11.11 -6.71 0.00
N PRO A 178 -12.32 -6.45 -0.55
CA PRO A 178 -12.45 -5.56 -1.69
C PRO A 178 -11.90 -4.17 -1.33
N ALA A 179 -10.97 -3.66 -2.15
CA ALA A 179 -10.42 -2.33 -1.96
C ALA A 179 -11.53 -1.27 -2.00
N VAL A 180 -11.40 -0.27 -1.14
CA VAL A 180 -12.32 0.87 -1.06
C VAL A 180 -11.64 2.07 -1.69
N THR A 181 -12.37 2.79 -2.54
CA THR A 181 -11.84 3.97 -3.22
C THR A 181 -12.68 5.20 -2.88
N TRP A 182 -12.02 6.32 -2.62
CA TRP A 182 -12.63 7.65 -2.52
C TRP A 182 -12.10 8.56 -3.63
N SER A 183 -12.95 9.42 -4.17
CA SER A 183 -12.55 10.45 -5.12
C SER A 183 -11.96 11.66 -4.39
N VAL A 184 -10.84 12.16 -4.88
CA VAL A 184 -10.28 13.44 -4.45
C VAL A 184 -10.92 14.54 -5.31
N PRO A 185 -11.74 15.45 -4.73
CA PRO A 185 -12.39 16.50 -5.50
C PRO A 185 -11.34 17.35 -6.20
N ARG A 186 -11.49 17.64 -7.49
CA ARG A 186 -10.64 18.63 -8.16
C ARG A 186 -10.80 19.95 -7.42
N THR A 187 -9.71 20.62 -7.08
CA THR A 187 -9.79 22.04 -6.72
C THR A 187 -10.46 22.73 -7.90
N GLN A 188 -11.65 23.31 -7.69
CA GLN A 188 -12.14 24.32 -8.62
C GLN A 188 -11.05 25.39 -8.64
N GLY A 189 -10.49 25.65 -9.82
CA GLY A 189 -9.60 26.79 -10.00
C GLY A 189 -10.35 28.08 -9.61
N PRO A 190 -9.62 29.16 -9.28
CA PRO A 190 -10.23 30.45 -9.02
C PRO A 190 -11.18 30.89 -10.14
#